data_AF-A0A7Y3R962-F1
#
_entry.id   AF-A0A7Y3R962-F1
#
_cell.length_a   1.000
_cell.length_b   1.000
_cell.length_c   1.000
_cell.angle_alpha   90.00
_cell.angle_beta   90.00
_cell.angle_gamma   90.00
#
_symmetry.space_group_name_H-M   'P 1'
#
loop_
_entity.id
_entity.type
_entity.pdbx_description
1 polymer ?
#
loop_
_entity_poly.entity_id
_entity_poly.type
_entity_poly.pdbx_seq_one_letter_code
_entity_poly.pdbx_strand_id
1 'polypeptide(L)'
;MRKAVEIALFFLVVFVFDRFLFLPGRMAGTWEYKTGTNIGDTITFENIDIVNNFEVKISANKKLDSFYLLGCYFGTLYLLDKDTLEYTVYEAYEPLDFQ
;
A
#
# COMPACT_ATOMS: atom_id res chain seq x y z
N MET A 1 22.36 -19.66 -16.07
CA MET A 1 20.95 -19.31 -16.35
C MET A 1 19.97 -20.08 -15.47
N ARG A 2 19.98 -21.43 -15.46
CA ARG A 2 19.07 -22.24 -14.62
C ARG A 2 19.04 -21.85 -13.12
N LYS A 3 20.20 -21.71 -12.46
CA LYS A 3 20.29 -21.27 -11.06
C LYS A 3 19.72 -19.87 -10.81
N ALA A 4 19.91 -18.96 -11.77
CA ALA A 4 19.36 -17.60 -11.67
C ALA A 4 17.83 -17.62 -11.76
N VAL A 5 17.28 -18.47 -12.64
CA VAL A 5 15.83 -18.68 -12.73
C VAL A 5 15.28 -19.30 -11.45
N GLU A 6 15.95 -20.33 -10.90
CA GLU A 6 15.55 -20.96 -9.63
C GLU A 6 15.55 -19.95 -8.47
N ILE A 7 16.58 -19.11 -8.37
CA ILE A 7 16.67 -18.04 -7.37
C ILE A 7 15.55 -17.01 -7.57
N ALA A 8 15.33 -16.55 -8.80
CA ALA A 8 14.26 -15.60 -9.10
C ALA A 8 12.88 -16.17 -8.73
N LEU A 9 12.65 -17.46 -9.02
CA LEU A 9 11.41 -18.14 -8.68
C LEU A 9 11.23 -18.25 -7.16
N PHE A 10 12.31 -18.54 -6.42
CA PHE A 10 12.28 -18.54 -4.96
C PHE A 10 11.89 -17.17 -4.40
N PHE A 11 12.50 -16.08 -4.88
CA PHE A 11 12.13 -14.74 -4.45
C PHE A 11 10.70 -14.34 -4.84
N LEU A 12 10.23 -14.76 -6.02
CA LEU A 12 8.84 -14.56 -6.44
C LEU A 12 7.87 -15.24 -5.46
N VAL A 13 8.17 -16.48 -5.06
CA VAL A 13 7.35 -17.21 -4.08
C VAL A 13 7.36 -16.49 -2.74
N VAL A 14 8.53 -16.08 -2.23
CA VAL A 14 8.62 -15.31 -0.98
C VAL A 14 7.81 -14.02 -1.04
N PHE A 15 7.87 -13.29 -2.16
CA PHE A 15 7.09 -12.06 -2.36
C PHE A 15 5.59 -12.32 -2.35
N VAL A 16 5.13 -13.39 -3.01
CA VAL A 16 3.71 -13.80 -2.98
C VAL A 16 3.31 -14.20 -1.56
N PHE A 17 4.11 -14.99 -0.84
CA PHE A 17 3.79 -15.36 0.54
C PHE A 17 3.70 -14.13 1.46
N ASP A 18 4.67 -13.22 1.38
CA ASP A 18 4.65 -12.01 2.19
C ASP A 18 3.41 -11.16 1.93
N ARG A 19 3.04 -11.01 0.65
CA ARG A 19 1.84 -10.31 0.21
C ARG A 19 0.57 -10.86 0.84
N PHE A 20 0.42 -12.18 0.90
CA PHE A 20 -0.82 -12.79 1.39
C PHE A 20 -0.85 -12.95 2.92
N LEU A 21 0.30 -13.06 3.58
CA LEU A 21 0.38 -13.31 5.02
C LEU A 21 0.52 -12.04 5.85
N PHE A 22 1.28 -11.04 5.39
CA PHE A 22 1.66 -9.88 6.21
C PHE A 22 1.04 -8.56 5.75
N LEU A 23 0.69 -8.43 4.46
CA LEU A 23 0.12 -7.18 3.93
C LEU A 23 -1.14 -6.71 4.69
N PRO A 24 -2.13 -7.56 5.01
CA PRO A 24 -3.32 -7.10 5.73
C PRO A 24 -2.99 -6.49 7.09
N GLY A 25 -2.03 -7.09 7.82
CA GLY A 25 -1.57 -6.56 9.11
C GLY A 25 -0.85 -5.23 8.98
N ARG A 26 -0.03 -5.06 7.93
CA ARG A 26 0.65 -3.78 7.68
C ARG A 26 -0.34 -2.68 7.29
N MET A 27 -1.38 -2.99 6.53
CA MET A 27 -2.41 -2.04 6.10
C MET A 27 -3.27 -1.47 7.25
N ALA A 28 -3.27 -2.09 8.43
CA ALA A 28 -4.03 -1.62 9.59
C ALA A 28 -3.47 -0.33 10.24
N GLY A 29 -2.40 0.24 9.68
CA GLY A 29 -1.81 1.50 10.15
C GLY A 29 -2.56 2.76 9.67
N THR A 30 -2.06 3.90 10.15
CA THR A 30 -2.45 5.25 9.71
C THR A 30 -1.35 5.78 8.79
N TRP A 31 -1.73 6.39 7.67
CA TRP A 31 -0.80 6.80 6.63
C TRP A 31 -0.99 8.26 6.23
N GLU A 32 0.06 9.06 6.34
CA GLU A 32 0.10 10.46 5.94
C GLU A 32 0.66 10.64 4.54
N TYR A 33 0.08 11.59 3.81
CA TYR A 33 0.51 11.87 2.45
C TYR A 33 1.97 12.33 2.41
N LYS A 34 2.77 11.71 1.55
CA LYS A 34 4.15 12.13 1.29
C LYS A 34 4.31 12.79 -0.08
N THR A 35 3.93 12.10 -1.16
CA THR A 35 4.13 12.61 -2.53
C THR A 35 3.23 11.91 -3.56
N GLY A 36 3.06 12.53 -4.73
CA GLY A 36 2.24 12.01 -5.84
C GLY A 36 0.90 12.73 -5.94
N THR A 37 -0.14 11.99 -6.31
CA THR A 37 -1.51 12.51 -6.39
C THR A 37 -2.10 12.55 -4.99
N ASN A 38 -2.41 13.74 -4.48
CA ASN A 38 -2.97 13.89 -3.14
C ASN A 38 -4.43 13.36 -3.13
N ILE A 39 -4.62 12.19 -2.52
CA ILE A 39 -5.93 11.51 -2.40
C ILE A 39 -6.72 12.08 -1.20
N GLY A 40 -6.36 13.25 -0.66
CA GLY A 40 -7.05 13.88 0.48
C GLY A 40 -6.43 13.52 1.83
N ASP A 41 -7.30 13.46 2.86
CA ASP A 41 -6.92 13.25 4.26
C ASP A 41 -6.10 11.95 4.48
N THR A 42 -5.49 11.83 5.66
CA THR A 42 -4.76 10.65 6.14
C THR A 42 -5.54 9.36 5.86
N ILE A 43 -4.88 8.34 5.32
CA ILE A 43 -5.50 7.04 5.07
C ILE A 43 -5.46 6.24 6.38
N THR A 44 -6.61 5.75 6.81
CA THR A 44 -6.78 4.95 8.02
C THR A 44 -7.63 3.72 7.71
N PHE A 45 -7.73 2.79 8.67
CA PHE A 45 -8.63 1.65 8.54
C PHE A 45 -10.12 2.06 8.38
N GLU A 46 -10.49 3.29 8.74
CA GLU A 46 -11.86 3.78 8.66
C GLU A 46 -12.25 4.26 7.25
N ASN A 47 -11.28 4.69 6.44
CA ASN A 47 -11.52 5.23 5.10
C ASN A 47 -10.91 4.38 3.97
N ILE A 48 -10.39 3.19 4.29
CA ILE A 48 -9.89 2.23 3.32
C ILE A 48 -10.73 0.95 3.32
N ASP A 49 -11.12 0.50 2.13
CA ASP A 49 -11.74 -0.79 1.88
C ASP A 49 -10.79 -1.67 1.08
N ILE A 50 -10.31 -2.75 1.68
CA ILE A 50 -9.38 -3.70 1.05
C ILE A 50 -10.20 -4.69 0.22
N VAL A 51 -10.29 -4.43 -1.08
CA VAL A 51 -11.03 -5.29 -2.02
C VAL A 51 -10.32 -6.64 -2.17
N ASN A 52 -8.99 -6.62 -2.31
CA ASN A 52 -8.12 -7.80 -2.35
C ASN A 52 -6.66 -7.41 -2.09
N ASN A 53 -5.74 -8.37 -2.17
CA ASN A 53 -4.31 -8.14 -1.91
C ASN A 53 -3.63 -7.18 -2.90
N PHE A 54 -4.29 -6.76 -3.98
CA PHE A 54 -3.77 -5.88 -5.04
C PHE A 54 -4.58 -4.61 -5.23
N GLU A 55 -5.74 -4.51 -4.60
CA GLU A 55 -6.67 -3.41 -4.84
C GLU A 55 -7.28 -2.93 -3.53
N VAL A 56 -7.27 -1.62 -3.38
CA VAL A 56 -7.92 -0.92 -2.28
C VAL A 56 -8.83 0.15 -2.85
N LYS A 57 -9.89 0.46 -2.12
CA LYS A 57 -10.73 1.62 -2.37
C LYS A 57 -10.56 2.59 -1.22
N ILE A 58 -10.30 3.84 -1.53
CA ILE A 58 -10.07 4.87 -0.53
C ILE A 58 -11.22 5.86 -0.63
N SER A 59 -11.91 6.07 0.49
CA SER A 59 -12.97 7.06 0.61
C SER A 59 -12.35 8.42 0.89
N ALA A 60 -12.04 9.14 -0.17
CA ALA A 60 -11.42 10.46 -0.15
C ALA A 60 -12.43 11.54 -0.53
N ASN A 61 -12.62 12.56 0.30
CA ASN A 61 -13.45 13.73 -0.05
C ASN A 61 -14.84 13.36 -0.63
N LYS A 62 -15.48 12.32 -0.08
CA LYS A 62 -16.79 11.77 -0.51
C LYS A 62 -16.80 11.04 -1.87
N LYS A 63 -15.64 10.78 -2.46
CA LYS A 63 -15.48 9.88 -3.62
C LYS A 63 -14.80 8.59 -3.19
N LEU A 64 -15.23 7.49 -3.80
CA LEU A 64 -14.66 6.16 -3.59
C LEU A 64 -13.78 5.84 -4.78
N ASP A 65 -12.49 6.17 -4.67
CA ASP A 65 -11.53 5.99 -5.75
C ASP A 65 -10.79 4.65 -5.57
N SER A 66 -10.53 3.96 -6.67
CA SER A 66 -9.94 2.61 -6.67
C SER A 66 -8.46 2.69 -7.06
N PHE A 67 -7.60 2.08 -6.26
CA PHE A 67 -6.15 2.12 -6.41
C PHE A 67 -5.58 0.71 -6.45
N TYR A 68 -4.56 0.50 -7.28
CA TYR A 68 -3.70 -0.66 -7.11
C TYR A 68 -2.81 -0.44 -5.88
N LEU A 69 -2.89 -1.37 -4.94
CA LEU A 69 -1.95 -1.44 -3.83
C LEU A 69 -0.64 -1.99 -4.38
N LEU A 70 0.42 -1.19 -4.48
CA LEU A 70 1.71 -1.69 -4.94
C LEU A 70 2.48 -2.36 -3.81
N GLY A 71 2.32 -1.85 -2.60
CA GLY A 71 3.01 -2.36 -1.43
C GLY A 71 2.75 -1.54 -0.19
N CYS A 72 3.08 -2.15 0.94
CA CYS A 72 3.05 -1.51 2.24
C CYS A 72 4.28 -2.03 3.00
N TYR A 73 5.41 -1.33 2.90
CA TYR A 73 6.72 -1.82 3.32
C TYR A 73 7.51 -0.72 4.01
N PHE A 74 8.23 -1.08 5.08
CA PHE A 74 9.17 -0.18 5.78
C PHE A 74 8.56 1.19 6.17
N GLY A 75 7.31 1.19 6.65
CA GLY A 75 6.62 2.42 7.03
C GLY A 75 6.15 3.25 5.84
N THR A 76 6.05 2.67 4.63
CA THR A 76 5.57 3.36 3.43
C THR A 76 4.47 2.57 2.74
N LEU A 77 3.38 3.27 2.41
CA LEU A 77 2.27 2.78 1.60
C LEU A 77 2.41 3.32 0.17
N TYR A 78 2.31 2.41 -0.79
CA TYR A 78 2.49 2.68 -2.21
C TYR A 78 1.21 2.37 -2.98
N LEU A 79 0.67 3.39 -3.63
CA LEU A 79 -0.58 3.34 -4.37
C LEU A 79 -0.36 3.77 -5.82
N LEU A 80 -1.17 3.22 -6.70
CA LEU A 80 -1.22 3.59 -8.11
C LEU A 80 -2.68 3.79 -8.49
N ASP A 81 -3.01 4.98 -8.97
CA ASP A 81 -4.33 5.28 -9.51
C ASP A 81 -4.62 4.38 -10.72
N LYS A 82 -5.80 3.76 -10.78
CA LYS A 82 -6.12 2.78 -11.84
C LYS A 82 -6.39 3.44 -13.19
N ASP A 83 -6.85 4.69 -13.18
CA ASP A 83 -7.27 5.41 -14.37
C ASP A 83 -6.12 6.26 -14.92
N THR A 84 -5.41 6.98 -14.05
CA THR A 84 -4.32 7.87 -14.45
C THR A 84 -2.95 7.20 -14.46
N LEU A 85 -2.81 6.06 -13.75
CA LEU A 85 -1.53 5.41 -13.48
C LEU A 85 -0.54 6.34 -12.74
N GLU A 86 -1.05 7.36 -12.06
CA GLU A 86 -0.25 8.21 -11.20
C GLU A 86 0.10 7.49 -9.91
N TYR A 87 1.36 7.59 -9.54
CA TYR A 87 1.91 6.93 -8.36
C TYR A 87 1.87 7.86 -7.16
N THR A 88 1.38 7.34 -6.04
CA THR A 88 1.28 8.08 -4.78
C THR A 88 1.89 7.30 -3.63
N VAL A 89 2.55 8.03 -2.74
CA VAL A 89 3.24 7.52 -1.57
C VAL A 89 2.69 8.16 -0.31
N TYR A 90 2.46 7.32 0.69
CA TYR A 90 2.14 7.73 2.05
C TYR A 90 3.14 7.13 3.03
N GLU A 91 3.39 7.80 4.15
CA GLU A 91 4.25 7.33 5.24
C GLU A 91 3.43 6.99 6.47
N ALA A 92 3.89 6.01 7.25
CA ALA A 92 3.24 5.66 8.50
C ALA A 92 3.23 6.88 9.43
N TYR A 93 2.06 7.16 9.99
CA TYR A 93 1.93 8.21 10.99
C TYR A 93 2.57 7.78 12.30
N GLU A 94 3.64 8.47 12.68
CA GLU A 94 4.21 8.39 14.02
C GLU A 94 3.75 9.63 14.79
N PRO A 95 2.86 9.49 15.79
CA PRO A 95 2.56 10.63 16.65
C PRO A 95 3.86 11.04 17.35
N LEU A 96 4.18 12.33 17.29
CA LEU A 96 5.27 12.90 18.08
C LEU A 96 4.97 12.61 19.56
N ASP A 97 5.68 11.65 20.14
CA ASP A 97 5.72 11.46 21.58
C ASP A 97 6.31 12.73 22.20
N PHE A 98 5.46 13.65 22.64
CA PHE A 98 5.86 14.73 23.51
C PHE A 98 6.20 14.11 24.88
N GLN A 99 7.46 13.74 25.07
CA GLN A 99 8.05 13.46 26.38
C GLN A 99 8.27 14.75 27.18
#